data_AF-A0ABD5AY15-F1
#
_entry.id   AF-A0ABD5AY15-F1
#
_cell.length_a   1.000
_cell.length_b   1.000
_cell.length_c   1.000
_cell.angle_alpha   90.00
_cell.angle_beta   90.00
_cell.angle_gamma   90.00
#
_symmetry.space_group_name_H-M   'P 1'
#
loop_
_entity.id
_entity.type
_entity.pdbx_description
1 polymer ?
#
loop_
_entity_poly.entity_id
_entity_poly.type
_entity_poly.pdbx_seq_one_letter_code
_entity_poly.pdbx_strand_id
1 'polypeptide(L)'
;MFLRPLLGSTKTHFTFTPPIHMDYGFNIHISESFFANAHTTWLDIAPIYIGNHVKIGPNVQIITVNHPLDSIDRRSGIEQGQPISVKDDVWIGAGAIILPGVTIGKGPPLPQVAWLQKMLPLEPSLVETPQQ
;
A
#
# COMPACT_ATOMS: atom_id res chain seq x y z
N MET A 1 8.94 -10.59 13.37
CA MET A 1 7.95 -10.72 12.29
C MET A 1 8.56 -10.15 11.01
N PHE A 2 8.76 -10.96 9.97
CA PHE A 2 9.40 -10.56 8.70
C PHE A 2 8.38 -9.89 7.74
N LEU A 3 7.88 -8.71 8.11
CA LEU A 3 6.93 -7.97 7.27
C LEU A 3 7.59 -7.13 6.19
N ARG A 4 8.76 -6.56 6.49
CA ARG A 4 9.47 -5.66 5.57
C ARG A 4 9.65 -6.25 4.16
N PRO A 5 10.02 -7.54 3.99
CA PRO A 5 10.19 -8.13 2.65
C PRO A 5 8.88 -8.29 1.85
N LEU A 6 7.72 -8.27 2.52
CA LEU A 6 6.41 -8.38 1.86
C LEU A 6 5.92 -7.02 1.35
N LEU A 7 6.33 -5.92 2.00
CA LEU A 7 5.86 -4.58 1.69
C LEU A 7 6.56 -4.03 0.45
N GLY A 8 5.82 -3.29 -0.38
CA GLY A 8 6.38 -2.64 -1.56
C GLY A 8 7.49 -1.64 -1.22
N SER A 9 7.26 -0.84 -0.18
CA SER A 9 8.29 0.01 0.40
C SER A 9 7.94 0.42 1.82
N THR A 10 8.93 0.52 2.68
CA THR A 10 8.78 1.14 4.01
C THR A 10 10.11 1.70 4.50
N LYS A 11 10.08 2.82 5.24
CA LYS A 11 11.26 3.28 5.99
C LYS A 11 11.41 2.52 7.31
N THR A 12 12.14 3.04 8.28
CA THR A 12 12.64 2.29 9.44
C THR A 12 11.57 2.03 10.49
N HIS A 13 10.72 3.00 10.82
CA HIS A 13 9.76 2.89 11.91
C HIS A 13 8.35 2.60 11.38
N PHE A 14 7.98 1.32 11.40
CA PHE A 14 6.62 0.90 11.12
C PHE A 14 6.27 -0.27 12.05
N THR A 15 5.00 -0.37 12.42
CA THR A 15 4.49 -1.46 13.26
C THR A 15 3.13 -1.90 12.78
N PHE A 16 2.99 -3.21 12.66
CA PHE A 16 1.70 -3.89 12.51
C PHE A 16 1.50 -4.78 13.72
N THR A 17 0.38 -4.64 14.40
CA THR A 17 -0.03 -5.58 15.43
C THR A 17 -0.76 -6.75 14.76
N PRO A 18 -0.27 -8.00 14.88
CA PRO A 18 -0.96 -9.16 14.32
C PRO A 18 -2.26 -9.48 15.10
N PRO A 19 -3.22 -10.19 14.48
CA PRO A 19 -3.17 -10.68 13.10
C PRO A 19 -3.41 -9.55 12.09
N ILE A 20 -2.80 -9.70 10.92
CA ILE A 20 -3.00 -8.83 9.76
C ILE A 20 -3.29 -9.69 8.54
N HIS A 21 -4.15 -9.21 7.65
CA HIS A 21 -4.48 -9.89 6.40
C HIS A 21 -4.11 -8.96 5.24
N MET A 22 -3.39 -9.50 4.26
CA MET A 22 -2.95 -8.83 3.04
C MET A 22 -3.14 -9.78 1.87
N ASP A 23 -3.55 -9.29 0.70
CA ASP A 23 -3.56 -10.12 -0.51
C ASP A 23 -2.13 -10.40 -0.96
N TYR A 24 -1.32 -9.35 -1.08
CA TYR A 24 0.02 -9.42 -1.65
C TYR A 24 1.08 -8.78 -0.76
N GLY A 25 0.76 -7.65 -0.14
CA GLY A 25 1.71 -6.81 0.61
C GLY A 25 2.57 -5.90 -0.26
N PHE A 26 2.98 -6.33 -1.46
CA PHE A 26 3.94 -5.57 -2.28
C PHE A 26 3.35 -4.28 -2.88
N ASN A 27 2.03 -4.11 -2.85
CA ASN A 27 1.35 -2.88 -3.25
C ASN A 27 1.19 -1.89 -2.07
N ILE A 28 1.65 -2.26 -0.88
CA ILE A 28 1.57 -1.42 0.32
C ILE A 28 2.87 -0.64 0.47
N HIS A 29 2.76 0.69 0.35
CA HIS A 29 3.86 1.64 0.42
C HIS A 29 3.69 2.55 1.63
N ILE A 30 4.54 2.37 2.63
CA ILE A 30 4.50 3.13 3.88
C ILE A 30 5.70 4.08 3.93
N SER A 31 5.48 5.31 4.39
CA SER A 31 6.58 6.23 4.64
C SER A 31 7.25 5.98 5.99
N GLU A 32 7.29 6.96 6.89
CA GLU A 32 7.91 6.88 8.22
C GLU A 32 6.87 6.90 9.35
N SER A 33 7.23 6.31 10.49
CA SER A 33 6.47 6.43 11.75
C SER A 33 5.02 5.95 11.62
N PHE A 34 4.82 4.73 11.15
CA PHE A 34 3.49 4.14 10.92
C PHE A 34 3.09 3.14 12.02
N PHE A 35 1.80 3.13 12.37
CA PHE A 35 1.22 2.12 13.25
C PHE A 35 -0.14 1.62 12.73
N ALA A 36 -0.28 0.30 12.59
CA ALA A 36 -1.56 -0.37 12.41
C ALA A 36 -1.82 -1.35 13.55
N ASN A 37 -3.01 -1.23 14.15
CA ASN A 37 -3.44 -2.09 15.24
C ASN A 37 -3.93 -3.46 14.72
N ALA A 38 -4.36 -4.34 15.63
CA ALA A 38 -4.74 -5.71 15.32
C ALA A 38 -5.94 -5.82 14.36
N HIS A 39 -6.00 -6.94 13.65
CA HIS A 39 -7.10 -7.34 12.78
C HIS A 39 -7.35 -6.41 11.58
N THR A 40 -6.32 -5.71 11.11
CA THR A 40 -6.45 -4.94 9.86
C THR A 40 -6.44 -5.86 8.64
N THR A 41 -7.28 -5.53 7.65
CA THR A 41 -7.35 -6.22 6.35
C THR A 41 -6.97 -5.27 5.24
N TRP A 42 -6.09 -5.70 4.34
CA TRP A 42 -5.54 -4.92 3.24
C TRP A 42 -5.72 -5.71 1.94
N LEU A 43 -6.72 -5.34 1.14
CA LEU A 43 -6.93 -5.95 -0.17
C LEU A 43 -6.21 -5.09 -1.21
N ASP A 44 -4.95 -5.42 -1.45
CA ASP A 44 -3.97 -4.59 -2.17
C ASP A 44 -3.74 -5.06 -3.61
N ILE A 45 -4.80 -5.30 -4.38
CA ILE A 45 -4.69 -5.56 -5.83
C ILE A 45 -4.19 -4.33 -6.61
N ALA A 46 -4.36 -3.13 -6.04
CA ALA A 46 -3.80 -1.87 -6.52
C ALA A 46 -3.03 -1.15 -5.40
N PRO A 47 -2.20 -0.13 -5.72
CA PRO A 47 -1.33 0.50 -4.73
C PRO A 47 -2.05 1.18 -3.56
N ILE A 48 -1.52 1.00 -2.36
CA ILE A 48 -1.91 1.69 -1.13
C ILE A 48 -0.73 2.52 -0.65
N TYR A 49 -0.87 3.84 -0.66
CA TYR A 49 0.17 4.77 -0.21
C TYR A 49 -0.19 5.36 1.15
N ILE A 50 0.71 5.19 2.12
CA ILE A 50 0.58 5.70 3.47
C ILE A 50 1.68 6.72 3.75
N GLY A 51 1.26 7.91 4.18
CA GLY A 51 2.12 9.03 4.56
C GLY A 51 2.86 8.84 5.88
N ASN A 52 3.42 9.92 6.40
CA ASN A 52 4.15 9.94 7.67
C ASN A 52 3.19 10.00 8.87
N HIS A 53 3.59 9.43 10.00
CA HIS A 53 2.88 9.59 11.28
C HIS A 53 1.42 9.09 11.28
N VAL A 54 1.08 8.16 10.36
CA VAL A 54 -0.27 7.60 10.25
C VAL A 54 -0.53 6.54 11.31
N LYS A 55 -1.72 6.62 11.94
CA LYS A 55 -2.22 5.62 12.89
C LYS A 55 -3.51 4.99 12.40
N ILE A 56 -3.58 3.67 12.43
CA ILE A 56 -4.74 2.87 12.04
C ILE A 56 -5.25 2.08 13.25
N GLY A 57 -6.52 2.28 13.59
CA GLY A 57 -7.20 1.56 14.66
C GLY A 57 -7.43 0.07 14.34
N PRO A 58 -7.90 -0.72 15.32
CA PRO A 58 -8.12 -2.14 15.12
C PRO A 58 -9.32 -2.39 14.19
N ASN A 59 -9.33 -3.54 13.53
CA ASN A 59 -10.41 -3.98 12.63
C ASN A 59 -10.67 -3.06 11.42
N VAL A 60 -9.70 -2.24 11.03
CA VAL A 60 -9.81 -1.39 9.83
C VAL A 60 -9.59 -2.22 8.57
N GLN A 61 -10.40 -1.94 7.54
CA GLN A 61 -10.30 -2.56 6.23
C GLN A 61 -9.89 -1.51 5.19
N ILE A 62 -8.86 -1.80 4.40
CA ILE A 62 -8.38 -0.95 3.30
C ILE A 62 -8.48 -1.76 2.02
N ILE A 63 -9.39 -1.38 1.14
CA ILE A 63 -9.86 -2.21 0.04
C ILE A 63 -9.64 -1.47 -1.27
N THR A 64 -8.72 -1.95 -2.11
CA THR A 64 -8.47 -1.38 -3.43
C THR A 64 -9.25 -2.05 -4.55
N VAL A 65 -9.76 -3.26 -4.31
CA VAL A 65 -10.57 -4.02 -5.26
C VAL A 65 -12.03 -3.58 -5.27
N ASN A 66 -12.59 -3.52 -6.48
CA ASN A 66 -14.01 -3.59 -6.71
C ASN A 66 -14.32 -4.63 -7.79
N HIS A 67 -15.58 -4.99 -7.94
CA HIS A 67 -16.05 -5.82 -9.05
C HIS A 67 -17.03 -5.06 -9.93
N PRO A 68 -17.13 -5.43 -11.22
CA PRO A 68 -18.21 -4.94 -12.07
C PRO A 68 -19.58 -5.13 -11.41
N LEU A 69 -20.44 -4.11 -11.56
CA LEU A 69 -21.82 -4.19 -11.09
C LEU A 69 -22.63 -5.17 -11.94
N ASP A 70 -22.34 -5.23 -13.24
CA ASP A 70 -22.93 -6.21 -14.13
C ASP A 70 -22.54 -7.63 -13.74
N SER A 71 -23.54 -8.52 -13.70
CA SER A 71 -23.35 -9.90 -13.23
C SER A 71 -22.60 -10.79 -14.22
N ILE A 72 -22.67 -10.50 -15.53
CA ILE A 72 -21.96 -11.23 -16.57
C ILE A 72 -20.47 -10.93 -16.43
N ASP A 73 -20.12 -9.65 -16.34
CA ASP A 73 -18.72 -9.20 -16.17
C ASP A 73 -18.14 -9.66 -14.83
N ARG A 74 -18.91 -9.58 -13.73
CA ARG A 74 -18.44 -10.07 -12.43
C ARG A 74 -18.16 -11.58 -12.43
N ARG A 75 -18.94 -12.37 -13.19
CA ARG A 75 -18.73 -13.82 -13.30
C ARG A 75 -17.48 -14.19 -14.10
N SER A 76 -16.93 -13.28 -14.92
CA SER A 76 -15.71 -13.56 -15.66
C SER A 76 -14.44 -13.44 -14.79
N GLY A 77 -14.59 -13.07 -13.50
CA GLY A 77 -13.48 -12.90 -12.58
C GLY A 77 -12.72 -11.58 -12.74
N ILE A 78 -13.29 -10.60 -13.44
CA ILE A 78 -12.67 -9.28 -13.58
C ILE A 78 -12.71 -8.54 -12.24
N GLU A 79 -11.58 -7.94 -11.90
CA GLU A 79 -11.39 -7.07 -10.75
C GLU A 79 -10.99 -5.67 -11.23
N GLN A 80 -11.44 -4.66 -10.49
CA GLN A 80 -11.17 -3.25 -10.76
C GLN A 80 -10.41 -2.65 -9.58
N GLY A 81 -9.09 -2.56 -9.73
CA GLY A 81 -8.23 -1.95 -8.72
C GLY A 81 -8.19 -0.43 -8.83
N GLN A 82 -8.41 0.29 -7.73
CA GLN A 82 -8.13 1.73 -7.65
C GLN A 82 -7.27 2.06 -6.44
N PRO A 83 -6.24 2.91 -6.60
CA PRO A 83 -5.27 3.17 -5.55
C PRO A 83 -5.89 3.95 -4.39
N ILE A 84 -5.39 3.72 -3.18
CA ILE A 84 -5.75 4.47 -1.97
C ILE A 84 -4.56 5.31 -1.52
N SER A 85 -4.82 6.53 -1.06
CA SER A 85 -3.81 7.43 -0.49
C SER A 85 -4.21 7.92 0.89
N VAL A 86 -3.41 7.61 1.91
CA VAL A 86 -3.55 8.16 3.27
C VAL A 86 -2.43 9.15 3.50
N LYS A 87 -2.78 10.41 3.81
CA LYS A 87 -1.83 11.49 4.02
C LYS A 87 -1.21 11.48 5.40
N ASP A 88 -0.22 12.35 5.55
CA ASP A 88 0.53 12.54 6.79
C ASP A 88 -0.42 12.91 7.94
N ASP A 89 -0.07 12.48 9.15
CA ASP A 89 -0.76 12.79 10.42
C ASP A 89 -2.23 12.32 10.49
N VAL A 90 -2.67 11.43 9.59
CA VAL A 90 -4.01 10.87 9.62
C VAL A 90 -4.16 9.82 10.71
N TRP A 91 -5.27 9.89 11.45
CA TRP A 91 -5.75 8.82 12.31
C TRP A 91 -7.05 8.21 11.76
N ILE A 92 -7.03 6.90 11.52
CA ILE A 92 -8.21 6.12 11.12
C ILE A 92 -8.76 5.37 12.33
N GLY A 93 -10.02 5.66 12.68
CA GLY A 93 -10.71 5.05 13.80
C GLY A 93 -10.97 3.55 13.63
N ALA A 94 -11.21 2.86 14.75
CA ALA A 94 -11.49 1.42 14.76
C ALA A 94 -12.68 1.03 13.87
N GLY A 95 -12.57 -0.10 13.16
CA GLY A 95 -13.66 -0.65 12.35
C GLY A 95 -13.98 0.09 11.05
N ALA A 96 -13.21 1.13 10.69
CA ALA A 96 -13.42 1.87 9.45
C ALA A 96 -13.18 0.99 8.21
N ILE A 97 -13.91 1.27 7.13
CA ILE A 97 -13.73 0.64 5.82
C ILE A 97 -13.37 1.73 4.81
N ILE A 98 -12.20 1.61 4.20
CA ILE A 98 -11.71 2.53 3.17
C ILE A 98 -11.85 1.86 1.82
N LEU A 99 -12.64 2.50 0.95
CA LEU A 99 -13.03 1.97 -0.36
C LEU A 99 -12.05 2.37 -1.48
N PRO A 100 -12.12 1.71 -2.65
CA PRO A 100 -11.21 1.96 -3.77
C PRO A 100 -11.19 3.44 -4.19
N GLY A 101 -10.00 3.95 -4.54
CA GLY A 101 -9.84 5.32 -5.06
C GLY A 101 -9.84 6.43 -4.00
N VAL A 102 -10.06 6.10 -2.72
CA VAL A 102 -10.16 7.10 -1.65
C VAL A 102 -8.80 7.73 -1.32
N THR A 103 -8.80 9.07 -1.18
CA THR A 103 -7.72 9.82 -0.56
C THR A 103 -8.18 10.39 0.78
N ILE A 104 -7.42 10.14 1.85
CA ILE A 104 -7.71 10.60 3.22
C ILE A 104 -6.69 11.65 3.64
N GLY A 105 -7.15 12.81 4.09
CA GLY A 105 -6.33 13.96 4.47
C GLY A 105 -6.22 15.01 3.37
N LYS A 106 -5.57 16.14 3.68
CA LYS A 106 -5.54 17.31 2.79
C LYS A 106 -4.38 17.22 1.78
N GLY A 107 -4.69 17.48 0.51
CA GLY A 107 -3.71 17.55 -0.58
C GLY A 107 -4.03 16.58 -1.74
N PRO A 108 -3.34 16.70 -2.89
CA PRO A 108 -3.49 15.75 -3.99
C PRO A 108 -3.03 14.35 -3.55
N PRO A 109 -3.41 13.24 -4.21
CA PRO A 109 -2.96 11.88 -3.87
C PRO A 109 -1.43 11.74 -3.74
N LEU A 110 -0.94 10.73 -3.00
CA LEU A 110 0.50 10.52 -2.92
C LEU A 110 1.01 10.04 -4.30
N PRO A 111 2.14 10.56 -4.80
CA PRO A 111 2.63 10.17 -6.13
C PRO A 111 2.97 8.69 -6.14
N GLN A 112 2.57 8.00 -7.22
CA GLN A 112 2.73 6.56 -7.35
C GLN A 112 4.19 6.08 -7.34
N VAL A 113 5.15 7.01 -7.49
CA VAL A 113 6.56 6.72 -7.81
C VAL A 113 7.57 7.45 -6.90
N ALA A 114 7.13 8.32 -5.98
CA ALA A 114 8.06 9.25 -5.29
C ALA A 114 9.06 8.58 -4.32
N TRP A 115 8.84 7.32 -3.94
CA TRP A 115 9.70 6.61 -2.97
C TRP A 115 10.78 5.73 -3.62
N LEU A 116 10.66 5.42 -4.92
CA LEU A 116 11.60 4.54 -5.64
C LEU A 116 12.93 5.25 -6.00
N GLN A 117 12.95 6.58 -6.11
CA GLN A 117 14.16 7.30 -6.54
C GLN A 117 15.28 7.41 -5.50
N LYS A 118 15.06 7.04 -4.23
CA LYS A 118 16.09 7.16 -3.17
C LYS A 118 16.81 5.86 -2.82
N MET A 119 16.58 4.76 -3.54
CA MET A 119 17.15 3.43 -3.22
C MET A 119 17.91 2.75 -4.37
N LEU A 120 18.30 3.49 -5.42
CA LEU A 120 19.26 2.97 -6.42
C LEU A 120 20.63 3.65 -6.21
N PRO A 121 21.67 2.95 -5.76
CA PRO A 121 23.00 3.22 -6.28
C PRO A 121 23.03 2.67 -7.70
N LEU A 122 22.85 3.53 -8.70
CA LEU A 122 23.22 3.19 -10.08
C LEU A 122 24.75 3.31 -10.17
N GLU A 123 25.45 2.19 -9.98
CA GLU A 123 26.77 2.02 -10.57
C GLU A 123 26.62 1.09 -11.78
N PRO A 124 26.54 1.62 -13.01
CA PRO A 124 26.55 0.84 -14.22
C PRO A 124 28.01 0.57 -14.61
N SER A 125 28.65 -0.38 -13.94
CA SER A 125 29.85 -1.02 -14.50
C SER A 125 29.74 -2.52 -14.25
N LEU A 126 30.17 -3.31 -15.24
CA LEU A 126 29.99 -4.76 -15.40
C LEU A 126 28.80 -5.20 -16.28
N VAL A 127 28.72 -4.64 -17.49
CA VAL A 127 28.40 -5.44 -18.68
C VAL A 127 29.40 -5.06 -19.76
N GLU A 128 30.62 -5.59 -19.67
CA GLU A 128 31.49 -5.66 -20.84
C GLU A 128 30.96 -6.78 -21.75
N THR A 129 30.48 -6.42 -22.92
CA THR A 129 30.30 -7.35 -24.04
C THR A 129 31.57 -7.31 -24.88
N PRO A 130 32.23 -8.44 -25.18
CA PRO A 130 33.32 -8.45 -26.13
C PRO A 130 32.80 -8.04 -27.51
N GLN A 131 33.31 -6.93 -28.03
CA GLN A 131 33.15 -6.54 -29.42
C GLN A 131 33.99 -7.47 -30.31
N GLN A 132 33.49 -7.69 -31.52
CA GLN A 132 34.01 -8.58 -32.57
C GLN A 132 35.47 -8.31 -32.94
#